data_AF-A0A8T4K9T1-F1
#
_entry.id   AF-A0A8T4K9T1-F1
#
_cell.length_a   1.000
_cell.length_b   1.000
_cell.length_c   1.000
_cell.angle_alpha   90.00
_cell.angle_beta   90.00
_cell.angle_gamma   90.00
#
_symmetry.space_group_name_H-M   'P 1'
#
loop_
_entity.id
_entity.type
_entity.pdbx_description
1 polymer ?
#
loop_
_entity_poly.entity_id
_entity_poly.type
_entity_poly.pdbx_seq_one_letter_code
_entity_poly.pdbx_strand_id
1 'polypeptide(L)'
;MNDEFLLRVDEELPSDERTAVKVIETRVLSEDYRSKLEAVIEKLEGISAINNVDVLRDMKDILSGLLDSITAINSKYSFLSEMILKLDEKSPHMNEKIDRLSAGIADILADIQTSMADLAAKDVPEVKQDPLLADSMLRLEEKMNEISVINAELGEKIENMSGEYHGALDSIEEKLGDLSVSNASMIEKMESVTEIGEKVESLSSRVEDRMGEVSVSVAALEEKVSDIHEMAAAVESLKSSVAGLESRSDVVGDLTLKMDEKMSELPVLKEVIDGLEEKMNNISVANSELLGNISDSIRNIESRHDAMSDTFSRLDEKMIGMVPVMQLFARLEEKMDGMDARISELGRPVEIDTTDLTASLEALNDRVKDVHSMAESLNDKINDALIQNKELSDKLDQMPASDGETMEGLKSEMNSAERKIAAALESISDEMMEKIDKRIQLSSEETHRLRREMEDLESRLKKQSDEILAAISTLRPKAVRKKRKTAPRKNRKKSTRRRRARRATRRVPRVNNETLDILIVNTLNAASMSIAQLRETTKIGEKKLRERLDALMVRGVVVREKRGRSVFYVSQAQQSMPTG
;
A
#
# COMPACT_ATOMS: atom_id res chain seq x y z
N MET A 1 31.77 -76.97 -51.46
CA MET A 1 32.82 -77.83 -52.04
C MET A 1 32.07 -78.98 -52.69
N ASN A 2 32.05 -79.00 -54.02
CA ASN A 2 31.27 -79.93 -54.82
C ASN A 2 32.09 -81.22 -54.99
N ASP A 3 31.58 -82.34 -54.49
CA ASP A 3 32.10 -83.66 -54.83
C ASP A 3 31.48 -84.10 -56.16
N GLU A 4 32.28 -83.96 -57.20
CA GLU A 4 32.04 -84.41 -58.56
C GLU A 4 32.46 -85.89 -58.65
N PHE A 5 31.53 -86.81 -58.34
CA PHE A 5 31.67 -88.24 -58.63
C PHE A 5 30.55 -88.68 -59.59
N LEU A 6 30.61 -88.19 -60.82
CA LEU A 6 29.90 -88.79 -61.95
C LEU A 6 30.85 -89.79 -62.62
N LEU A 7 30.76 -91.05 -62.19
CA LEU A 7 31.30 -92.19 -62.94
C LEU A 7 30.54 -92.28 -64.27
N ARG A 8 31.24 -92.01 -65.38
CA ARG A 8 30.76 -92.36 -66.72
C ARG A 8 30.74 -93.88 -66.83
N VAL A 9 29.59 -94.49 -66.59
CA VAL A 9 29.33 -95.93 -66.81
C VAL A 9 28.71 -96.11 -68.20
N ASP A 10 29.35 -95.56 -69.22
CA ASP A 10 28.95 -95.78 -70.61
C ASP A 10 30.22 -96.09 -71.39
N GLU A 11 30.55 -97.39 -71.50
CA GLU A 11 30.79 -98.03 -72.82
C GLU A 11 31.30 -99.48 -72.75
N GLU A 12 31.84 -100.01 -71.64
CA GLU A 12 32.53 -101.32 -71.69
C GLU A 12 32.03 -102.44 -70.74
N LEU A 13 30.90 -102.29 -70.06
CA LEU A 13 30.39 -103.36 -69.20
C LEU A 13 29.42 -104.30 -69.96
N PRO A 14 29.59 -105.64 -69.84
CA PRO A 14 28.64 -106.64 -70.35
C PRO A 14 27.20 -106.38 -69.86
N SER A 15 26.21 -106.82 -70.65
CA SER A 15 24.76 -106.67 -70.40
C SER A 15 24.35 -106.92 -68.94
N ASP A 16 24.97 -107.92 -68.33
CA ASP A 16 24.57 -108.47 -67.03
C ASP A 16 25.02 -107.56 -65.88
N GLU A 17 26.12 -106.83 -66.07
CA GLU A 17 26.64 -105.85 -65.10
C GLU A 17 25.92 -104.50 -65.20
N ARG A 18 25.43 -104.10 -66.38
CA ARG A 18 24.61 -102.87 -66.53
C ARG A 18 23.29 -102.95 -65.75
N THR A 19 22.68 -104.12 -65.70
CA THR A 19 21.45 -104.35 -64.93
C THR A 19 21.73 -104.31 -63.43
N ALA A 20 22.84 -104.91 -62.97
CA ALA A 20 23.27 -104.85 -61.58
C ALA A 20 23.62 -103.41 -61.15
N VAL A 21 24.31 -102.64 -62.00
CA VAL A 21 24.64 -101.23 -61.72
C VAL A 21 23.39 -100.35 -61.71
N LYS A 22 22.43 -100.51 -62.63
CA LYS A 22 21.13 -99.80 -62.58
C LYS A 22 20.32 -100.13 -61.32
N VAL A 23 20.35 -101.39 -60.88
CA VAL A 23 19.68 -101.82 -59.64
C VAL A 23 20.37 -101.25 -58.39
N ILE A 24 21.70 -101.12 -58.40
CA ILE A 24 22.45 -100.49 -57.30
C ILE A 24 22.26 -98.97 -57.32
N GLU A 25 22.30 -98.29 -58.47
CA GLU A 25 22.06 -96.84 -58.58
C GLU A 25 20.65 -96.45 -58.13
N THR A 26 19.62 -97.22 -58.49
CA THR A 26 18.24 -96.98 -58.02
C THR A 26 18.09 -97.21 -56.51
N ARG A 27 18.81 -98.20 -55.95
CA ARG A 27 18.83 -98.44 -54.49
C ARG A 27 19.57 -97.33 -53.74
N VAL A 28 20.73 -96.90 -54.23
CA VAL A 28 21.56 -95.85 -53.61
C VAL A 28 20.90 -94.48 -53.70
N LEU A 29 20.25 -94.14 -54.83
CA LEU A 29 19.43 -92.94 -54.94
C LEU A 29 18.24 -92.98 -53.98
N SER A 30 17.60 -94.14 -53.78
CA SER A 30 16.46 -94.27 -52.85
C SER A 30 16.84 -94.02 -51.38
N GLU A 31 18.03 -94.42 -50.95
CA GLU A 31 18.52 -94.24 -49.58
C GLU A 31 18.86 -92.76 -49.33
N ASP A 32 19.51 -92.10 -50.30
CA ASP A 32 19.89 -90.69 -50.19
C ASP A 32 18.66 -89.76 -50.26
N TYR A 33 17.66 -90.10 -51.10
CA TYR A 33 16.36 -89.42 -51.10
C TYR A 33 15.60 -89.62 -49.79
N ARG A 34 15.63 -90.84 -49.22
CA ARG A 34 15.03 -91.13 -47.93
C ARG A 34 15.66 -90.31 -46.81
N SER A 35 16.99 -90.25 -46.75
CA SER A 35 17.70 -89.44 -45.74
C SER A 35 17.42 -87.95 -45.88
N LYS A 36 17.32 -87.42 -47.12
CA LYS A 36 16.92 -86.02 -47.38
C LYS A 36 15.48 -85.75 -46.94
N LEU A 37 14.56 -86.68 -47.17
CA LEU A 37 13.16 -86.56 -46.77
C LEU A 37 13.00 -86.62 -45.24
N GLU A 38 13.71 -87.53 -44.57
CA GLU A 38 13.76 -87.62 -43.11
C GLU A 38 14.31 -86.32 -42.49
N ALA A 39 15.37 -85.73 -43.08
CA ALA A 39 15.92 -84.45 -42.63
C ALA A 39 14.96 -83.25 -42.83
N VAL A 40 14.17 -83.25 -43.91
CA VAL A 40 13.13 -82.22 -44.14
C VAL A 40 12.00 -82.36 -43.12
N ILE A 41 11.58 -83.59 -42.80
CA ILE A 41 10.56 -83.85 -41.76
C ILE A 41 11.04 -83.34 -40.40
N GLU A 42 12.30 -83.62 -40.02
CA GLU A 42 12.88 -83.16 -38.75
C GLU A 42 12.98 -81.62 -38.69
N LYS A 43 13.34 -80.95 -39.80
CA LYS A 43 13.34 -79.48 -39.90
C LYS A 43 11.92 -78.90 -39.79
N LEU A 44 10.92 -79.54 -40.39
CA LEU A 44 9.52 -79.13 -40.26
C LEU A 44 9.00 -79.27 -38.83
N GLU A 45 9.43 -80.29 -38.08
CA GLU A 45 9.10 -80.41 -36.65
C GLU A 45 9.63 -79.22 -35.84
N GLY A 46 10.87 -78.81 -36.09
CA GLY A 46 11.48 -77.64 -35.44
C GLY A 46 10.78 -76.32 -35.77
N ILE A 47 10.32 -76.15 -37.01
CA ILE A 47 9.62 -74.93 -37.48
C ILE A 47 8.16 -74.89 -36.99
N SER A 48 7.48 -76.05 -36.89
CA SER A 48 6.08 -76.13 -36.44
C SER A 48 5.85 -75.60 -35.02
N ALA A 49 6.91 -75.52 -34.21
CA ALA A 49 6.86 -74.96 -32.86
C ALA A 49 6.65 -73.43 -32.83
N ILE A 50 6.84 -72.71 -33.95
CA ILE A 50 7.01 -71.24 -33.91
C ILE A 50 5.88 -70.45 -34.60
N ASN A 51 5.17 -70.96 -35.62
CA ASN A 51 3.84 -70.49 -36.09
C ASN A 51 3.36 -71.28 -37.34
N ASN A 52 2.03 -71.42 -37.52
CA ASN A 52 1.33 -72.24 -38.56
C ASN A 52 1.40 -73.77 -38.39
N VAL A 53 1.06 -74.24 -37.19
CA VAL A 53 1.02 -75.66 -36.80
C VAL A 53 0.21 -76.52 -37.78
N ASP A 54 -0.94 -76.05 -38.27
CA ASP A 54 -1.84 -76.89 -39.08
C ASP A 54 -1.27 -77.17 -40.49
N VAL A 55 -0.77 -76.14 -41.18
CA VAL A 55 -0.16 -76.32 -42.52
C VAL A 55 1.11 -77.15 -42.45
N LEU A 56 1.93 -76.96 -41.41
CA LEU A 56 3.16 -77.73 -41.22
C LEU A 56 2.87 -79.18 -40.81
N ARG A 57 1.79 -79.44 -40.08
CA ARG A 57 1.31 -80.80 -39.77
C ARG A 57 0.80 -81.49 -41.03
N ASP A 58 0.01 -80.82 -41.86
CA ASP A 58 -0.48 -81.38 -43.12
C ASP A 58 0.69 -81.70 -44.08
N MET A 59 1.68 -80.81 -44.18
CA MET A 59 2.89 -81.08 -44.98
C MET A 59 3.69 -82.26 -44.42
N LYS A 60 3.80 -82.41 -43.10
CA LYS A 60 4.46 -83.56 -42.48
C LYS A 60 3.73 -84.88 -42.81
N ASP A 61 2.42 -84.91 -42.65
CA ASP A 61 1.63 -86.13 -42.90
C ASP A 61 1.71 -86.56 -44.36
N ILE A 62 1.71 -85.61 -45.30
CA ILE A 62 1.93 -85.87 -46.73
C ILE A 62 3.33 -86.44 -46.98
N LEU A 63 4.38 -85.84 -46.39
CA LEU A 63 5.76 -86.30 -46.58
C LEU A 63 6.01 -87.69 -45.97
N SER A 64 5.43 -87.99 -44.80
CA SER A 64 5.48 -89.33 -44.21
C SER A 64 4.77 -90.38 -45.08
N GLY A 65 3.59 -90.06 -45.63
CA GLY A 65 2.89 -90.96 -46.54
C GLY A 65 3.65 -91.24 -47.85
N LEU A 66 4.39 -90.26 -48.37
CA LEU A 66 5.29 -90.44 -49.51
C LEU A 66 6.48 -91.35 -49.16
N LEU A 67 7.07 -91.21 -47.98
CA LEU A 67 8.18 -92.04 -47.53
C LEU A 67 7.79 -93.53 -47.44
N ASP A 68 6.61 -93.81 -46.87
CA ASP A 68 6.08 -95.17 -46.78
C ASP A 68 5.83 -95.77 -48.17
N SER A 69 5.31 -94.96 -49.09
CA SER A 69 5.06 -95.36 -50.47
C SER A 69 6.35 -95.70 -51.23
N ILE A 70 7.41 -94.88 -51.07
CA ILE A 70 8.74 -95.14 -51.65
C ILE A 70 9.32 -96.43 -51.09
N THR A 71 9.23 -96.63 -49.76
CA THR A 71 9.72 -97.85 -49.10
C THR A 71 9.02 -99.11 -49.64
N ALA A 72 7.70 -99.04 -49.84
CA ALA A 72 6.93 -100.13 -50.41
C ALA A 72 7.34 -100.42 -51.87
N ILE A 73 7.53 -99.40 -52.69
CA ILE A 73 7.99 -99.55 -54.09
C ILE A 73 9.37 -100.19 -54.12
N ASN A 74 10.31 -99.75 -53.28
CA ASN A 74 11.67 -100.29 -53.24
C ASN A 74 11.68 -101.78 -52.86
N SER A 75 10.80 -102.19 -51.93
CA SER A 75 10.64 -103.61 -51.57
C SER A 75 10.14 -104.46 -52.76
N LYS A 76 9.22 -103.93 -53.56
CA LYS A 76 8.71 -104.60 -54.78
C LYS A 76 9.77 -104.68 -55.87
N TYR A 77 10.59 -103.63 -56.03
CA TYR A 77 11.66 -103.61 -57.01
C TYR A 77 12.76 -104.62 -56.66
N SER A 78 13.14 -104.71 -55.37
CA SER A 78 14.07 -105.74 -54.89
C SER A 78 13.55 -107.16 -55.17
N PHE A 79 12.26 -107.40 -54.98
CA PHE A 79 11.63 -108.69 -55.28
C PHE A 79 11.63 -109.00 -56.78
N LEU A 80 11.27 -108.03 -57.63
CA LEU A 80 11.29 -108.18 -59.09
C LEU A 80 12.71 -108.44 -59.62
N SER A 81 13.70 -107.71 -59.12
CA SER A 81 15.10 -107.90 -59.51
C SER A 81 15.62 -109.30 -59.16
N GLU A 82 15.23 -109.84 -57.99
CA GLU A 82 15.56 -111.21 -57.59
C GLU A 82 14.86 -112.25 -58.49
N MET A 83 13.62 -111.96 -58.92
CA MET A 83 12.86 -112.82 -59.84
C MET A 83 13.48 -112.86 -61.25
N ILE A 84 13.93 -111.72 -61.75
CA ILE A 84 14.60 -111.59 -63.07
C ILE A 84 15.92 -112.36 -63.04
N LEU A 85 16.76 -112.18 -62.01
CA LEU A 85 18.01 -112.94 -61.86
C LEU A 85 17.78 -114.46 -61.83
N LYS A 86 16.72 -114.93 -61.14
CA LYS A 86 16.37 -116.37 -61.12
C LYS A 86 15.84 -116.89 -62.46
N LEU A 87 15.23 -116.04 -63.27
CA LEU A 87 14.77 -116.38 -64.62
C LEU A 87 15.96 -116.45 -65.58
N ASP A 88 16.88 -115.49 -65.47
CA ASP A 88 18.07 -115.41 -66.30
C ASP A 88 19.03 -116.58 -66.04
N GLU A 89 19.24 -116.97 -64.78
CA GLU A 89 20.04 -118.18 -64.45
C GLU A 89 19.42 -119.50 -64.99
N LYS A 90 18.10 -119.57 -65.11
CA LYS A 90 17.41 -120.78 -65.57
C LYS A 90 17.27 -120.88 -67.08
N SER A 91 17.20 -119.73 -67.78
CA SER A 91 17.03 -119.63 -69.23
C SER A 91 18.08 -120.42 -70.04
N PRO A 92 19.41 -120.24 -69.84
CA PRO A 92 20.43 -120.93 -70.64
C PRO A 92 20.44 -122.43 -70.37
N HIS A 93 20.16 -122.84 -69.13
CA HIS A 93 20.14 -124.26 -68.76
C HIS A 93 18.91 -125.01 -69.32
N MET A 94 17.80 -124.30 -69.56
CA MET A 94 16.63 -124.85 -70.23
C MET A 94 16.84 -124.96 -71.74
N ASN A 95 17.39 -123.92 -72.39
CA ASN A 95 17.67 -123.95 -73.82
C ASN A 95 18.69 -125.03 -74.17
N GLU A 96 19.78 -125.17 -73.39
CA GLU A 96 20.77 -126.22 -73.61
C GLU A 96 20.18 -127.64 -73.46
N LYS A 97 19.19 -127.83 -72.58
CA LYS A 97 18.46 -129.11 -72.46
C LYS A 97 17.54 -129.37 -73.64
N ILE A 98 16.84 -128.36 -74.14
CA ILE A 98 15.96 -128.48 -75.31
C ILE A 98 16.79 -128.79 -76.56
N ASP A 99 17.94 -128.14 -76.75
CA ASP A 99 18.83 -128.39 -77.88
C ASP A 99 19.40 -129.81 -77.84
N ARG A 100 19.84 -130.28 -76.66
CA ARG A 100 20.31 -131.66 -76.49
C ARG A 100 19.21 -132.69 -76.71
N LEU A 101 17.98 -132.40 -76.26
CA LEU A 101 16.85 -133.29 -76.47
C LEU A 101 16.46 -133.36 -77.96
N SER A 102 16.46 -132.20 -78.64
CA SER A 102 16.16 -132.08 -80.07
C SER A 102 17.22 -132.81 -80.91
N ALA A 103 18.51 -132.65 -80.60
CA ALA A 103 19.59 -133.37 -81.24
C ALA A 103 19.50 -134.89 -81.01
N GLY A 104 19.23 -135.32 -79.77
CA GLY A 104 19.07 -136.74 -79.44
C GLY A 104 17.86 -137.39 -80.12
N ILE A 105 16.75 -136.67 -80.25
CA ILE A 105 15.57 -137.16 -80.99
C ILE A 105 15.87 -137.25 -82.49
N ALA A 106 16.60 -136.28 -83.06
CA ALA A 106 17.00 -136.31 -84.45
C ALA A 106 17.92 -137.51 -84.78
N ASP A 107 18.89 -137.81 -83.90
CA ASP A 107 19.77 -138.99 -84.06
C ASP A 107 18.99 -140.31 -83.96
N ILE A 108 18.07 -140.44 -83.01
CA ILE A 108 17.21 -141.65 -82.88
C ILE A 108 16.32 -141.84 -84.11
N LEU A 109 15.73 -140.75 -84.63
CA LEU A 109 14.90 -140.81 -85.83
C LEU A 109 15.72 -141.19 -87.07
N ALA A 110 16.94 -140.65 -87.19
CA ALA A 110 17.87 -141.02 -88.25
C ALA A 110 18.25 -142.51 -88.16
N ASP A 111 18.60 -143.03 -86.98
CA ASP A 111 18.91 -144.45 -86.78
C ASP A 111 17.74 -145.39 -87.10
N ILE A 112 16.51 -145.00 -86.73
CA ILE A 112 15.29 -145.75 -87.06
C ILE A 112 15.04 -145.75 -88.58
N GLN A 113 15.15 -144.59 -89.23
CA GLN A 113 15.00 -144.49 -90.69
C GLN A 113 16.07 -145.31 -91.42
N THR A 114 17.32 -145.29 -90.95
CA THR A 114 18.41 -146.08 -91.51
C THR A 114 18.15 -147.59 -91.33
N SER A 115 17.66 -147.99 -90.15
CA SER A 115 17.30 -149.38 -89.86
C SER A 115 16.10 -149.88 -90.68
N MET A 116 15.10 -149.02 -90.92
CA MET A 116 13.97 -149.33 -91.81
C MET A 116 14.41 -149.41 -93.27
N ALA A 117 15.31 -148.52 -93.72
CA ALA A 117 15.88 -148.56 -95.06
C ALA A 117 16.73 -149.82 -95.27
N ASP A 118 17.52 -150.25 -94.28
CA ASP A 118 18.29 -151.49 -94.32
C ASP A 118 17.42 -152.75 -94.32
N LEU A 119 16.28 -152.72 -93.62
CA LEU A 119 15.25 -153.77 -93.66
C LEU A 119 14.53 -153.83 -95.02
N ALA A 120 14.30 -152.68 -95.66
CA ALA A 120 13.72 -152.59 -97.00
C ALA A 120 14.71 -152.98 -98.11
N ALA A 121 16.01 -152.72 -97.91
CA ALA A 121 17.08 -153.03 -98.87
C ALA A 121 17.57 -154.50 -98.80
N LYS A 122 17.39 -155.18 -97.65
CA LYS A 122 17.53 -156.63 -97.57
C LYS A 122 16.36 -157.31 -98.29
N ASP A 123 16.58 -157.66 -99.55
CA ASP A 123 15.65 -158.39 -100.43
C ASP A 123 15.45 -159.85 -99.93
N VAL A 124 14.88 -160.01 -98.73
CA VAL A 124 14.58 -161.29 -98.07
C VAL A 124 13.18 -161.74 -98.52
N PRO A 125 13.04 -162.85 -99.28
CA PRO A 125 11.75 -163.26 -99.85
C PRO A 125 10.65 -163.60 -98.84
N GLU A 126 10.98 -163.84 -97.57
CA GLU A 126 10.01 -164.19 -96.52
C GLU A 126 9.27 -162.98 -95.91
N VAL A 127 9.81 -161.76 -96.02
CA VAL A 127 9.17 -160.54 -95.46
C VAL A 127 7.95 -160.09 -96.28
N LYS A 128 7.86 -160.49 -97.56
CA LYS A 128 6.73 -160.15 -98.45
C LYS A 128 5.51 -161.09 -98.29
N GLN A 129 5.62 -162.19 -97.54
CA GLN A 129 4.52 -163.16 -97.38
C GLN A 129 3.95 -163.27 -95.97
N ASP A 130 4.55 -162.65 -94.95
CA ASP A 130 4.02 -162.64 -93.60
C ASP A 130 3.18 -161.36 -93.33
N PRO A 131 1.84 -161.43 -93.43
CA PRO A 131 0.96 -160.26 -93.31
C PRO A 131 1.04 -159.58 -91.94
N LEU A 132 1.50 -160.28 -90.89
CA LEU A 132 1.69 -159.71 -89.56
C LEU A 132 2.89 -158.77 -89.50
N LEU A 133 3.98 -159.08 -90.21
CA LEU A 133 5.18 -158.25 -90.21
C LEU A 133 4.96 -156.97 -91.03
N ALA A 134 4.26 -157.09 -92.17
CA ALA A 134 3.85 -155.94 -92.98
C ALA A 134 2.88 -155.02 -92.22
N ASP A 135 1.92 -155.55 -91.47
CA ASP A 135 1.03 -154.76 -90.60
C ASP A 135 1.81 -154.05 -89.49
N SER A 136 2.83 -154.69 -88.92
CA SER A 136 3.69 -154.07 -87.91
C SER A 136 4.56 -152.94 -88.46
N MET A 137 5.09 -153.05 -89.69
CA MET A 137 5.82 -151.97 -90.36
C MET A 137 4.90 -150.80 -90.71
N LEU A 138 3.70 -151.07 -91.22
CA LEU A 138 2.70 -150.03 -91.49
C LEU A 138 2.31 -149.28 -90.20
N ARG A 139 2.12 -149.99 -89.07
CA ARG A 139 1.88 -149.34 -87.78
C ARG A 139 3.08 -148.55 -87.27
N LEU A 140 4.30 -149.01 -87.52
CA LEU A 140 5.51 -148.29 -87.13
C LEU A 140 5.67 -147.01 -87.95
N GLU A 141 5.36 -147.07 -89.25
CA GLU A 141 5.34 -145.92 -90.15
C GLU A 141 4.24 -144.92 -89.76
N GLU A 142 3.04 -145.41 -89.41
CA GLU A 142 1.95 -144.60 -88.86
C GLU A 142 2.37 -143.91 -87.55
N LYS A 143 3.03 -144.63 -86.63
CA LYS A 143 3.58 -144.05 -85.39
C LYS A 143 4.71 -143.06 -85.65
N MET A 144 5.56 -143.29 -86.66
CA MET A 144 6.62 -142.36 -87.02
C MET A 144 6.06 -141.07 -87.66
N ASN A 145 4.98 -141.20 -88.42
CA ASN A 145 4.22 -140.06 -88.93
C ASN A 145 3.52 -139.31 -87.80
N GLU A 146 2.89 -140.00 -86.83
CA GLU A 146 2.34 -139.37 -85.62
C GLU A 146 3.43 -138.59 -84.84
N ILE A 147 4.62 -139.18 -84.65
CA ILE A 147 5.75 -138.50 -83.98
C ILE A 147 6.21 -137.28 -84.77
N SER A 148 6.26 -137.37 -86.11
CA SER A 148 6.63 -136.23 -86.96
C SER A 148 5.61 -135.10 -86.88
N VAL A 149 4.31 -135.42 -86.83
CA VAL A 149 3.23 -134.45 -86.63
C VAL A 149 3.34 -133.82 -85.24
N ILE A 150 3.53 -134.62 -84.19
CA ILE A 150 3.70 -134.11 -82.82
C ILE A 150 4.94 -133.20 -82.71
N ASN A 151 6.05 -133.56 -83.36
CA ASN A 151 7.25 -132.71 -83.39
C ASN A 151 7.01 -131.40 -84.13
N ALA A 152 6.24 -131.42 -85.23
CA ALA A 152 5.85 -130.21 -85.94
C ALA A 152 4.94 -129.32 -85.07
N GLU A 153 3.93 -129.91 -84.41
CA GLU A 153 3.05 -129.19 -83.46
C GLU A 153 3.82 -128.63 -82.26
N LEU A 154 4.79 -129.37 -81.73
CA LEU A 154 5.68 -128.89 -80.66
C LEU A 154 6.58 -127.76 -81.15
N GLY A 155 7.12 -127.86 -82.36
CA GLY A 155 7.88 -126.80 -83.00
C GLY A 155 7.07 -125.52 -83.15
N GLU A 156 5.85 -125.63 -83.69
CA GLU A 156 4.91 -124.50 -83.83
C GLU A 156 4.54 -123.90 -82.46
N LYS A 157 4.32 -124.74 -81.44
CA LYS A 157 4.03 -124.27 -80.09
C LYS A 157 5.23 -123.57 -79.45
N ILE A 158 6.45 -124.06 -79.66
CA ILE A 158 7.68 -123.42 -79.20
C ILE A 158 7.90 -122.08 -79.91
N GLU A 159 7.67 -122.03 -81.23
CA GLU A 159 7.77 -120.81 -82.03
C GLU A 159 6.74 -119.77 -81.58
N ASN A 160 5.47 -120.17 -81.39
CA ASN A 160 4.42 -119.30 -80.87
C ASN A 160 4.75 -118.78 -79.46
N MET A 161 5.19 -119.65 -78.54
CA MET A 161 5.62 -119.21 -77.22
C MET A 161 6.81 -118.26 -77.30
N SER A 162 7.79 -118.52 -78.17
CA SER A 162 8.96 -117.65 -78.37
C SER A 162 8.53 -116.27 -78.89
N GLY A 163 7.59 -116.22 -79.84
CA GLY A 163 7.00 -114.98 -80.35
C GLY A 163 6.23 -114.20 -79.29
N GLU A 164 5.44 -114.87 -78.45
CA GLU A 164 4.76 -114.25 -77.31
C GLU A 164 5.76 -113.69 -76.28
N TYR A 165 6.84 -114.42 -75.97
CA TYR A 165 7.90 -113.94 -75.08
C TYR A 165 8.64 -112.73 -75.66
N HIS A 166 8.96 -112.73 -76.96
CA HIS A 166 9.59 -111.59 -77.62
C HIS A 166 8.65 -110.36 -77.62
N GLY A 167 7.37 -110.53 -77.94
CA GLY A 167 6.41 -109.43 -77.87
C GLY A 167 6.21 -108.89 -76.45
N ALA A 168 6.27 -109.75 -75.43
CA ALA A 168 6.26 -109.32 -74.04
C ALA A 168 7.53 -108.54 -73.65
N LEU A 169 8.71 -108.97 -74.15
CA LEU A 169 9.98 -108.26 -73.95
C LEU A 169 9.96 -106.89 -74.63
N ASP A 170 9.50 -106.80 -75.88
CA ASP A 170 9.36 -105.52 -76.60
C ASP A 170 8.44 -104.55 -75.84
N SER A 171 7.31 -105.05 -75.30
CA SER A 171 6.41 -104.22 -74.49
C SER A 171 7.02 -103.79 -73.15
N ILE A 172 7.86 -104.63 -72.54
CA ILE A 172 8.61 -104.27 -71.32
C ILE A 172 9.66 -103.22 -71.65
N GLU A 173 10.38 -103.36 -72.76
CA GLU A 173 11.40 -102.42 -73.22
C GLU A 173 10.79 -101.04 -73.53
N GLU A 174 9.64 -101.01 -74.22
CA GLU A 174 8.87 -99.78 -74.46
C GLU A 174 8.49 -99.09 -73.14
N LYS A 175 7.92 -99.83 -72.18
CA LYS A 175 7.56 -99.29 -70.86
C LYS A 175 8.77 -98.82 -70.06
N LEU A 176 9.91 -99.49 -70.18
CA LEU A 176 11.18 -99.06 -69.57
C LEU A 176 11.68 -97.76 -70.20
N GLY A 177 11.53 -97.60 -71.51
CA GLY A 177 11.78 -96.35 -72.22
C GLY A 177 10.90 -95.21 -71.71
N ASP A 178 9.59 -95.43 -71.65
CA ASP A 178 8.63 -94.44 -71.13
C ASP A 178 8.92 -94.06 -69.68
N LEU A 179 9.25 -95.04 -68.82
CA LEU A 179 9.66 -94.78 -67.45
C LEU A 179 10.96 -93.96 -67.39
N SER A 180 11.93 -94.24 -68.25
CA SER A 180 13.18 -93.47 -68.32
C SER A 180 12.92 -92.02 -68.72
N VAL A 181 12.07 -91.77 -69.72
CA VAL A 181 11.67 -90.42 -70.14
C VAL A 181 10.90 -89.70 -69.04
N SER A 182 9.95 -90.38 -68.39
CA SER A 182 9.22 -89.84 -67.25
C SER A 182 10.14 -89.49 -66.09
N ASN A 183 11.14 -90.32 -65.82
CA ASN A 183 12.11 -90.09 -64.74
C ASN A 183 13.01 -88.88 -65.05
N ALA A 184 13.46 -88.73 -66.29
CA ALA A 184 14.19 -87.54 -66.72
C ALA A 184 13.37 -86.25 -66.54
N SER A 185 12.08 -86.28 -66.90
CA SER A 185 11.18 -85.14 -66.68
C SER A 185 10.95 -84.84 -65.19
N MET A 186 10.92 -85.87 -64.33
CA MET A 186 10.83 -85.68 -62.88
C MET A 186 12.09 -85.02 -62.31
N ILE A 187 13.28 -85.42 -62.77
CA ILE A 187 14.55 -84.82 -62.36
C ILE A 187 14.57 -83.32 -62.71
N GLU A 188 14.19 -82.95 -63.93
CA GLU A 188 14.11 -81.54 -64.36
C GLU A 188 13.13 -80.73 -63.49
N LYS A 189 11.95 -81.29 -63.16
CA LYS A 189 11.02 -80.65 -62.22
C LYS A 189 11.64 -80.51 -60.84
N MET A 190 12.42 -81.47 -60.38
CA MET A 190 13.07 -81.44 -59.08
C MET A 190 14.16 -80.35 -59.00
N GLU A 191 14.91 -80.15 -60.08
CA GLU A 191 15.83 -79.03 -60.22
C GLU A 191 15.09 -77.68 -60.16
N SER A 192 13.95 -77.55 -60.87
CA SER A 192 13.14 -76.33 -60.81
C SER A 192 12.59 -76.03 -59.41
N VAL A 193 12.21 -77.06 -58.64
CA VAL A 193 11.77 -76.93 -57.25
C VAL A 193 12.93 -76.49 -56.35
N THR A 194 14.14 -76.99 -56.61
CA THR A 194 15.35 -76.60 -55.88
C THR A 194 15.67 -75.13 -56.13
N GLU A 195 15.62 -74.67 -57.38
CA GLU A 195 15.83 -73.25 -57.74
C GLU A 195 14.77 -72.33 -57.10
N ILE A 196 13.51 -72.77 -57.05
CA ILE A 196 12.45 -72.05 -56.35
C ILE A 196 12.75 -71.98 -54.85
N GLY A 197 13.24 -73.07 -54.25
CA GLY A 197 13.66 -73.11 -52.84
C GLY A 197 14.73 -72.06 -52.52
N GLU A 198 15.77 -71.97 -53.34
CA GLU A 198 16.83 -70.96 -53.19
C GLU A 198 16.30 -69.52 -53.31
N LYS A 199 15.38 -69.27 -54.26
CA LYS A 199 14.72 -67.96 -54.39
C LYS A 199 13.87 -67.61 -53.18
N VAL A 200 13.17 -68.58 -52.60
CA VAL A 200 12.38 -68.38 -51.36
C VAL A 200 13.29 -68.03 -50.19
N GLU A 201 14.42 -68.72 -50.03
CA GLU A 201 15.38 -68.46 -48.96
C GLU A 201 16.02 -67.06 -49.11
N SER A 202 16.41 -66.69 -50.34
CA SER A 202 16.90 -65.34 -50.65
C SER A 202 15.86 -64.25 -50.36
N LEU A 203 14.59 -64.48 -50.72
CA LEU A 203 13.50 -63.55 -50.40
C LEU A 203 13.25 -63.46 -48.89
N SER A 204 13.33 -64.57 -48.17
CA SER A 204 13.16 -64.60 -46.71
C SER A 204 14.22 -63.75 -46.02
N SER A 205 15.49 -63.94 -46.38
CA SER A 205 16.61 -63.12 -45.86
C SER A 205 16.40 -61.64 -46.17
N ARG A 206 15.95 -61.29 -47.38
CA ARG A 206 15.67 -59.89 -47.74
C ARG A 206 14.50 -59.29 -46.95
N VAL A 207 13.49 -60.09 -46.61
CA VAL A 207 12.36 -59.66 -45.77
C VAL A 207 12.83 -59.40 -44.34
N GLU A 208 13.68 -60.28 -43.78
CA GLU A 208 14.28 -60.08 -42.46
C GLU A 208 15.12 -58.79 -42.40
N ASP A 209 15.98 -58.56 -43.39
CA ASP A 209 16.77 -57.32 -43.48
C ASP A 209 15.87 -56.08 -43.52
N ARG A 210 14.82 -56.11 -44.36
CA ARG A 210 13.86 -54.99 -44.45
C ARG A 210 13.07 -54.80 -43.16
N MET A 211 12.68 -55.87 -42.47
CA MET A 211 12.04 -55.76 -41.15
C MET A 211 12.99 -55.15 -40.11
N GLY A 212 14.27 -55.48 -40.17
CA GLY A 212 15.32 -54.85 -39.36
C GLY A 212 15.39 -53.34 -39.62
N GLU A 213 15.48 -52.93 -40.89
CA GLU A 213 15.49 -51.51 -41.29
C GLU A 213 14.21 -50.76 -40.86
N VAL A 214 13.04 -51.39 -41.01
CA VAL A 214 11.76 -50.82 -40.56
C VAL A 214 11.76 -50.65 -39.04
N SER A 215 12.23 -51.64 -38.28
CA SER A 215 12.30 -51.56 -36.82
C SER A 215 13.21 -50.42 -36.35
N VAL A 216 14.37 -50.25 -36.98
CA VAL A 216 15.27 -49.10 -36.71
C VAL A 216 14.60 -47.77 -37.07
N SER A 217 13.88 -47.71 -38.19
CA SER A 217 13.17 -46.51 -38.61
C SER A 217 12.01 -46.14 -37.67
N VAL A 218 11.29 -47.14 -37.15
CA VAL A 218 10.24 -46.96 -36.15
C VAL A 218 10.82 -46.42 -34.84
N ALA A 219 11.92 -47.00 -34.34
CA ALA A 219 12.59 -46.49 -33.14
C ALA A 219 13.05 -45.02 -33.30
N ALA A 220 13.61 -44.67 -34.47
CA ALA A 220 14.00 -43.29 -34.76
C ALA A 220 12.79 -42.33 -34.86
N LEU A 221 11.63 -42.81 -35.31
CA LEU A 221 10.39 -42.04 -35.30
C LEU A 221 9.85 -41.85 -33.88
N GLU A 222 9.91 -42.86 -33.02
CA GLU A 222 9.52 -42.77 -31.61
C GLU A 222 10.35 -41.72 -30.86
N GLU A 223 11.66 -41.69 -31.08
CA GLU A 223 12.56 -40.64 -30.54
C GLU A 223 12.13 -39.24 -30.99
N LYS A 224 11.91 -39.04 -32.30
CA LYS A 224 11.42 -37.75 -32.83
C LYS A 224 10.06 -37.35 -32.27
N VAL A 225 9.17 -38.31 -32.03
CA VAL A 225 7.87 -38.05 -31.39
C VAL A 225 8.06 -37.61 -29.93
N SER A 226 9.04 -38.18 -29.22
CA SER A 226 9.44 -37.73 -27.88
C SER A 226 9.95 -36.29 -27.90
N ASP A 227 10.86 -35.95 -28.82
CA ASP A 227 11.39 -34.59 -29.00
C ASP A 227 10.26 -33.58 -29.29
N ILE A 228 9.27 -33.97 -30.10
CA ILE A 228 8.09 -33.14 -30.39
C ILE A 228 7.27 -32.87 -29.12
N HIS A 229 7.11 -33.85 -28.24
CA HIS A 229 6.41 -33.66 -26.96
C HIS A 229 7.18 -32.71 -26.04
N GLU A 230 8.51 -32.81 -25.96
CA GLU A 230 9.33 -31.88 -25.19
C GLU A 230 9.25 -30.45 -25.74
N MET A 231 9.34 -30.29 -27.06
CA MET A 231 9.16 -28.99 -27.72
C MET A 231 7.76 -28.40 -27.44
N ALA A 232 6.71 -29.21 -27.48
CA ALA A 232 5.36 -28.76 -27.17
C ALA A 232 5.23 -28.25 -25.71
N ALA A 233 5.84 -28.95 -24.76
CA ALA A 233 5.90 -28.51 -23.36
C ALA A 233 6.67 -27.19 -23.19
N ALA A 234 7.79 -27.02 -23.91
CA ALA A 234 8.54 -25.78 -23.92
C ALA A 234 7.73 -24.60 -24.50
N VAL A 235 6.96 -24.84 -25.57
CA VAL A 235 6.05 -23.84 -26.16
C VAL A 235 4.98 -23.39 -25.17
N GLU A 236 4.34 -24.31 -24.44
CA GLU A 236 3.32 -23.92 -23.45
C GLU A 236 3.92 -23.15 -22.26
N SER A 237 5.15 -23.51 -21.85
CA SER A 237 5.92 -22.74 -20.86
C SER A 237 6.21 -21.31 -21.34
N LEU A 238 6.67 -21.15 -22.59
CA LEU A 238 6.91 -19.84 -23.19
C LEU A 238 5.63 -19.00 -23.28
N LYS A 239 4.50 -19.61 -23.66
CA LYS A 239 3.20 -18.95 -23.71
C LYS A 239 2.77 -18.42 -22.34
N SER A 240 3.00 -19.19 -21.27
CA SER A 240 2.74 -18.73 -19.90
C SER A 240 3.65 -17.55 -19.51
N SER A 241 4.91 -17.56 -19.95
CA SER A 241 5.87 -16.48 -19.73
C SER A 241 5.47 -15.20 -20.47
N VAL A 242 5.00 -15.32 -21.72
CA VAL A 242 4.47 -14.20 -22.52
C VAL A 242 3.25 -13.58 -21.85
N ALA A 243 2.28 -14.38 -21.40
CA ALA A 243 1.13 -13.87 -20.64
C ALA A 243 1.56 -13.13 -19.36
N GLY A 244 2.60 -13.63 -18.67
CA GLY A 244 3.21 -12.94 -17.54
C GLY A 244 3.84 -11.58 -17.93
N LEU A 245 4.49 -11.49 -19.09
CA LEU A 245 5.05 -10.24 -19.60
C LEU A 245 3.98 -9.24 -20.03
N GLU A 246 2.89 -9.69 -20.64
CA GLU A 246 1.74 -8.84 -21.00
C GLU A 246 1.14 -8.19 -19.75
N SER A 247 0.88 -8.96 -18.69
CA SER A 247 0.37 -8.39 -17.42
C SER A 247 1.34 -7.37 -16.79
N ARG A 248 2.65 -7.56 -16.94
CA ARG A 248 3.66 -6.58 -16.49
C ARG A 248 3.66 -5.34 -17.38
N SER A 249 3.42 -5.49 -18.68
CA SER A 249 3.29 -4.38 -19.62
C SER A 249 2.10 -3.49 -19.26
N ASP A 250 0.97 -4.09 -18.87
CA ASP A 250 -0.21 -3.34 -18.42
C ASP A 250 0.10 -2.48 -17.18
N VAL A 251 0.83 -3.06 -16.20
CA VAL A 251 1.29 -2.32 -15.01
C VAL A 251 2.21 -1.14 -15.39
N VAL A 252 3.07 -1.31 -16.39
CA VAL A 252 3.91 -0.22 -16.91
C VAL A 252 3.03 0.87 -17.54
N GLY A 253 2.01 0.49 -18.31
CA GLY A 253 1.02 1.42 -18.86
C GLY A 253 0.34 2.27 -17.79
N ASP A 254 -0.12 1.64 -16.70
CA ASP A 254 -0.73 2.33 -15.55
C ASP A 254 0.26 3.29 -14.86
N LEU A 255 1.52 2.89 -14.72
CA LEU A 255 2.57 3.74 -14.15
C LEU A 255 2.87 4.95 -15.05
N THR A 256 2.89 4.77 -16.37
CA THR A 256 3.05 5.86 -17.33
C THR A 256 1.90 6.86 -17.22
N LEU A 257 0.64 6.40 -17.14
CA LEU A 257 -0.52 7.28 -16.95
C LEU A 257 -0.46 8.06 -15.64
N LYS A 258 -0.07 7.41 -14.53
CA LYS A 258 0.13 8.10 -13.24
C LYS A 258 1.27 9.11 -13.30
N MET A 259 2.34 8.80 -14.03
CA MET A 259 3.44 9.73 -14.23
C MET A 259 2.98 10.94 -15.04
N ASP A 260 2.21 10.75 -16.11
CA ASP A 260 1.65 11.82 -16.92
C ASP A 260 0.70 12.71 -16.09
N GLU A 261 -0.15 12.11 -15.26
CA GLU A 261 -1.01 12.83 -14.31
C GLU A 261 -0.16 13.71 -13.36
N LYS A 262 0.89 13.15 -12.75
CA LYS A 262 1.77 13.91 -11.84
C LYS A 262 2.60 14.97 -12.55
N MET A 263 3.03 14.71 -13.79
CA MET A 263 3.70 15.72 -14.62
C MET A 263 2.75 16.87 -14.97
N SER A 264 1.45 16.59 -15.16
CA SER A 264 0.43 17.62 -15.40
C SER A 264 0.10 18.48 -14.16
N GLU A 265 0.41 18.00 -12.95
CA GLU A 265 0.28 18.77 -11.70
C GLU A 265 1.43 19.77 -11.49
N LEU A 266 2.61 19.55 -12.09
CA LEU A 266 3.78 20.42 -11.92
C LEU A 266 3.56 21.88 -12.37
N PRO A 267 2.89 22.17 -13.51
CA PRO A 267 2.53 23.53 -13.90
C PRO A 267 1.65 24.25 -12.87
N VAL A 268 0.69 23.53 -12.28
CA VAL A 268 -0.19 24.09 -11.24
C VAL A 268 0.61 24.44 -9.98
N LEU A 269 1.52 23.55 -9.57
CA LEU A 269 2.41 23.81 -8.45
C LEU A 269 3.32 25.02 -8.72
N LYS A 270 3.81 25.16 -9.95
CA LYS A 270 4.60 26.31 -10.37
C LYS A 270 3.79 27.62 -10.28
N GLU A 271 2.54 27.63 -10.74
CA GLU A 271 1.65 28.79 -10.61
C GLU A 271 1.42 29.18 -9.14
N VAL A 272 1.26 28.19 -8.25
CA VAL A 272 1.17 28.42 -6.81
C VAL A 272 2.45 29.04 -6.24
N ILE A 273 3.62 28.55 -6.66
CA ILE A 273 4.92 29.12 -6.25
C ILE A 273 5.04 30.56 -6.74
N ASP A 274 4.77 30.82 -8.01
CA ASP A 274 4.83 32.16 -8.61
C ASP A 274 3.89 33.13 -7.86
N GLY A 275 2.66 32.68 -7.53
CA GLY A 275 1.70 33.47 -6.75
C GLY A 275 2.10 33.68 -5.29
N LEU A 276 2.83 32.75 -4.66
CA LEU A 276 3.40 32.92 -3.33
C LEU A 276 4.58 33.90 -3.35
N GLU A 277 5.44 33.83 -4.37
CA GLU A 277 6.55 34.75 -4.57
C GLU A 277 6.05 36.19 -4.77
N GLU A 278 4.99 36.39 -5.58
CA GLU A 278 4.35 37.69 -5.74
C GLU A 278 3.78 38.22 -4.40
N LYS A 279 3.07 37.39 -3.64
CA LYS A 279 2.56 37.77 -2.30
C LYS A 279 3.69 38.12 -1.34
N MET A 280 4.78 37.37 -1.35
CA MET A 280 5.95 37.63 -0.52
C MET A 280 6.60 38.96 -0.88
N ASN A 281 6.77 39.24 -2.18
CA ASN A 281 7.29 40.52 -2.66
C ASN A 281 6.39 41.69 -2.25
N ASN A 282 5.06 41.55 -2.38
CA ASN A 282 4.10 42.56 -1.95
C ASN A 282 4.16 42.83 -0.43
N ILE A 283 4.28 41.78 0.40
CA ILE A 283 4.46 41.93 1.85
C ILE A 283 5.79 42.63 2.17
N SER A 284 6.86 42.28 1.47
CA SER A 284 8.17 42.90 1.63
C SER A 284 8.12 44.41 1.36
N VAL A 285 7.51 44.80 0.24
CA VAL A 285 7.28 46.22 -0.11
C VAL A 285 6.43 46.92 0.95
N ALA A 286 5.30 46.33 1.36
CA ALA A 286 4.43 46.90 2.39
C ALA A 286 5.15 47.09 3.73
N ASN A 287 6.02 46.15 4.13
CA ASN A 287 6.84 46.26 5.32
C ASN A 287 7.88 47.38 5.19
N SER A 288 8.53 47.53 4.04
CA SER A 288 9.44 48.65 3.79
C SER A 288 8.72 50.01 3.89
N GLU A 289 7.51 50.13 3.34
CA GLU A 289 6.69 51.34 3.47
C GLU A 289 6.27 51.61 4.92
N LEU A 290 5.84 50.59 5.66
CA LEU A 290 5.49 50.73 7.08
C LEU A 290 6.69 51.15 7.93
N LEU A 291 7.86 50.55 7.71
CA LEU A 291 9.09 50.92 8.39
C LEU A 291 9.49 52.36 8.07
N GLY A 292 9.39 52.77 6.80
CA GLY A 292 9.61 54.17 6.39
C GLY A 292 8.68 55.14 7.13
N ASN A 293 7.37 54.85 7.17
CA ASN A 293 6.40 55.66 7.90
C ASN A 293 6.68 55.72 9.42
N ILE A 294 7.11 54.61 10.02
CA ILE A 294 7.51 54.57 11.44
C ILE A 294 8.75 55.45 11.66
N SER A 295 9.77 55.34 10.81
CA SER A 295 10.97 56.18 10.89
C SER A 295 10.64 57.67 10.79
N ASP A 296 9.75 58.06 9.87
CA ASP A 296 9.30 59.45 9.75
C ASP A 296 8.49 59.91 10.97
N SER A 297 7.66 59.04 11.54
CA SER A 297 6.95 59.33 12.79
C SER A 297 7.90 59.50 13.97
N ILE A 298 8.96 58.69 14.06
CA ILE A 298 10.00 58.82 15.11
C ILE A 298 10.68 60.18 14.98
N ARG A 299 11.11 60.56 13.77
CA ARG A 299 11.72 61.90 13.52
C ARG A 299 10.79 63.05 13.92
N ASN A 300 9.49 62.92 13.66
CA ASN A 300 8.50 63.93 14.08
C ASN A 300 8.36 63.99 15.61
N ILE A 301 8.34 62.83 16.29
CA ILE A 301 8.32 62.77 17.75
C ILE A 301 9.59 63.39 18.35
N GLU A 302 10.77 63.09 17.80
CA GLU A 302 12.05 63.69 18.21
C GLU A 302 12.02 65.21 18.04
N SER A 303 11.61 65.71 16.87
CA SER A 303 11.46 67.16 16.63
C SER A 303 10.48 67.83 17.61
N ARG A 304 9.37 67.16 17.94
CA ARG A 304 8.43 67.65 18.96
C ARG A 304 9.01 67.60 20.36
N HIS A 305 9.80 66.58 20.68
CA HIS A 305 10.49 66.45 21.94
C HIS A 305 11.52 67.58 22.11
N ASP A 306 12.29 67.88 21.08
CA ASP A 306 13.23 69.02 21.08
C ASP A 306 12.49 70.34 21.31
N ALA A 307 11.38 70.55 20.59
CA ALA A 307 10.54 71.74 20.81
C ALA A 307 9.95 71.79 22.23
N MET A 308 9.58 70.65 22.81
CA MET A 308 9.13 70.57 24.20
C MET A 308 10.27 70.88 25.18
N SER A 309 11.45 70.32 24.95
CA SER A 309 12.67 70.58 25.72
C SER A 309 12.97 72.08 25.74
N ASP A 310 12.94 72.75 24.57
CA ASP A 310 13.08 74.20 24.46
C ASP A 310 12.01 74.95 25.26
N THR A 311 10.76 74.49 25.27
CA THR A 311 9.71 75.12 26.09
C THR A 311 9.91 74.92 27.57
N PHE A 312 10.44 73.77 28.00
CA PHE A 312 10.80 73.51 29.39
C PHE A 312 11.98 74.37 29.82
N SER A 313 13.05 74.46 29.01
CA SER A 313 14.16 75.38 29.30
C SER A 313 13.70 76.83 29.41
N ARG A 314 12.79 77.29 28.55
CA ARG A 314 12.17 78.62 28.67
C ARG A 314 11.29 78.76 29.91
N LEU A 315 10.62 77.70 30.33
CA LEU A 315 9.83 77.69 31.57
C LEU A 315 10.76 77.76 32.79
N ASP A 316 11.86 77.01 32.78
CA ASP A 316 12.90 77.05 33.82
C ASP A 316 13.53 78.44 33.89
N GLU A 317 13.90 79.05 32.77
CA GLU A 317 14.37 80.44 32.72
C GLU A 317 13.35 81.42 33.32
N LYS A 318 12.06 81.23 33.03
CA LYS A 318 10.98 82.04 33.63
C LYS A 318 10.81 81.78 35.12
N MET A 319 10.92 80.52 35.59
CA MET A 319 10.86 80.18 37.01
C MET A 319 12.06 80.77 37.76
N ILE A 320 13.26 80.69 37.19
CA ILE A 320 14.46 81.39 37.70
C ILE A 320 14.19 82.90 37.74
N GLY A 321 13.61 83.47 36.68
CA GLY A 321 13.17 84.87 36.65
C GLY A 321 12.08 85.22 37.67
N MET A 322 11.33 84.24 38.18
CA MET A 322 10.35 84.40 39.27
C MET A 322 10.98 84.23 40.66
N VAL A 323 12.22 83.73 40.79
CA VAL A 323 12.91 83.66 42.09
C VAL A 323 12.95 85.01 42.81
N PRO A 324 13.25 86.15 42.17
CA PRO A 324 13.14 87.47 42.80
C PRO A 324 11.71 87.79 43.27
N VAL A 325 10.68 87.35 42.53
CA VAL A 325 9.27 87.50 42.94
C VAL A 325 8.95 86.62 44.14
N MET A 326 9.45 85.39 44.19
CA MET A 326 9.32 84.52 45.36
C MET A 326 10.06 85.09 46.57
N GLN A 327 11.23 85.69 46.38
CA GLN A 327 11.95 86.41 47.44
C GLN A 327 11.20 87.67 47.90
N LEU A 328 10.47 88.36 47.02
CA LEU A 328 9.55 89.43 47.41
C LEU A 328 8.37 88.90 48.22
N PHE A 329 7.81 87.73 47.86
CA PHE A 329 6.79 87.06 48.66
C PHE A 329 7.33 86.65 50.03
N ALA A 330 8.52 86.05 50.11
CA ALA A 330 9.15 85.70 51.40
C ALA A 330 9.41 86.95 52.26
N ARG A 331 9.84 88.07 51.66
CA ARG A 331 9.97 89.36 52.38
C ARG A 331 8.63 89.96 52.79
N LEU A 332 7.59 89.74 51.99
CA LEU A 332 6.23 90.14 52.37
C LEU A 332 5.70 89.28 53.51
N GLU A 333 5.96 87.98 53.48
CA GLU A 333 5.63 87.01 54.53
C GLU A 333 6.38 87.35 55.82
N GLU A 334 7.68 87.61 55.78
CA GLU A 334 8.46 88.11 56.93
C GLU A 334 7.93 89.45 57.45
N LYS A 335 7.49 90.35 56.55
CA LYS A 335 6.80 91.59 56.95
C LYS A 335 5.43 91.31 57.58
N MET A 336 4.72 90.29 57.12
CA MET A 336 3.40 89.90 57.61
C MET A 336 3.53 89.25 58.98
N ASP A 337 4.50 88.36 59.18
CA ASP A 337 4.88 87.79 60.48
C ASP A 337 5.35 88.89 61.43
N GLY A 338 6.14 89.86 60.96
CA GLY A 338 6.51 91.04 61.73
C GLY A 338 5.31 91.93 62.06
N MET A 339 4.31 92.00 61.19
CA MET A 339 3.03 92.66 61.48
C MET A 339 2.20 91.88 62.49
N ASP A 340 2.12 90.55 62.41
CA ASP A 340 1.42 89.69 63.37
C ASP A 340 2.09 89.73 64.75
N ALA A 341 3.42 89.83 64.79
CA ALA A 341 4.17 90.08 66.01
C ALA A 341 3.83 91.47 66.59
N ARG A 342 3.78 92.52 65.75
CA ARG A 342 3.34 93.87 66.21
C ARG A 342 1.88 93.90 66.61
N ILE A 343 1.00 93.13 65.97
CA ILE A 343 -0.41 92.97 66.36
C ILE A 343 -0.49 92.26 67.71
N SER A 344 0.33 91.23 67.95
CA SER A 344 0.41 90.55 69.24
C SER A 344 0.98 91.46 70.35
N GLU A 345 1.95 92.30 70.00
CA GLU A 345 2.56 93.28 70.90
C GLU A 345 1.62 94.46 71.20
N LEU A 346 0.73 94.83 70.27
CA LEU A 346 -0.37 95.78 70.49
C LEU A 346 -1.59 95.12 71.16
N GLY A 347 -1.78 93.81 71.00
CA GLY A 347 -2.84 93.04 71.66
C GLY A 347 -2.58 92.85 73.15
N ARG A 348 -1.31 92.70 73.56
CA ARG A 348 -0.92 92.59 74.98
C ARG A 348 -1.35 93.78 75.86
N PRO A 349 -1.13 95.05 75.49
CA PRO A 349 -1.64 96.18 76.28
C PRO A 349 -3.17 96.26 76.23
N VAL A 350 -3.83 95.87 75.13
CA VAL A 350 -5.31 95.84 75.08
C VAL A 350 -5.89 94.77 76.00
N GLU A 351 -5.26 93.60 76.09
CA GLU A 351 -5.71 92.52 76.98
C GLU A 351 -5.47 92.88 78.46
N ILE A 352 -4.32 93.49 78.77
CA ILE A 352 -3.99 94.04 80.10
C ILE A 352 -4.95 95.19 80.48
N ASP A 353 -5.19 96.13 79.58
CA ASP A 353 -6.12 97.25 79.78
C ASP A 353 -7.56 96.75 79.97
N THR A 354 -7.98 95.69 79.27
CA THR A 354 -9.31 95.08 79.50
C THR A 354 -9.39 94.35 80.84
N THR A 355 -8.33 93.69 81.31
CA THR A 355 -8.33 93.08 82.65
C THR A 355 -8.34 94.14 83.75
N ASP A 356 -7.61 95.24 83.57
CA ASP A 356 -7.56 96.35 84.52
C ASP A 356 -8.84 97.20 84.51
N LEU A 357 -9.50 97.35 83.34
CA LEU A 357 -10.84 97.94 83.26
C LEU A 357 -11.89 97.05 83.93
N THR A 358 -11.80 95.71 83.77
CA THR A 358 -12.76 94.78 84.39
C THR A 358 -12.61 94.81 85.92
N ALA A 359 -11.38 94.81 86.42
CA ALA A 359 -11.09 94.97 87.85
C ALA A 359 -11.53 96.35 88.38
N SER A 360 -11.35 97.42 87.59
CA SER A 360 -11.85 98.76 87.95
C SER A 360 -13.37 98.86 87.96
N LEU A 361 -14.06 98.13 87.07
CA LEU A 361 -15.52 98.04 87.04
C LEU A 361 -16.09 97.27 88.23
N GLU A 362 -15.46 96.18 88.66
CA GLU A 362 -15.83 95.47 89.90
C GLU A 362 -15.60 96.36 91.13
N ALA A 363 -14.45 97.04 91.23
CA ALA A 363 -14.18 97.97 92.32
C ALA A 363 -15.14 99.19 92.34
N LEU A 364 -15.57 99.66 91.18
CA LEU A 364 -16.59 100.71 91.07
C LEU A 364 -17.96 100.21 91.52
N ASN A 365 -18.32 98.98 91.15
CA ASN A 365 -19.60 98.35 91.51
C ASN A 365 -19.68 98.10 93.03
N ASP A 366 -18.58 97.70 93.67
CA ASP A 366 -18.51 97.58 95.12
C ASP A 366 -18.58 98.95 95.82
N ARG A 367 -17.92 99.98 95.27
CA ARG A 367 -18.08 101.37 95.76
C ARG A 367 -19.49 101.90 95.62
N VAL A 368 -20.20 101.55 94.55
CA VAL A 368 -21.61 101.93 94.38
C VAL A 368 -22.49 101.23 95.41
N LYS A 369 -22.22 99.96 95.74
CA LYS A 369 -22.88 99.27 96.86
C LYS A 369 -22.61 99.96 98.20
N ASP A 370 -21.37 100.34 98.47
CA ASP A 370 -21.02 101.06 99.70
C ASP A 370 -21.75 102.41 99.77
N VAL A 371 -21.76 103.19 98.70
CA VAL A 371 -22.51 104.45 98.62
C VAL A 371 -24.02 104.22 98.78
N HIS A 372 -24.57 103.13 98.24
CA HIS A 372 -25.99 102.80 98.39
C HIS A 372 -26.33 102.47 99.86
N SER A 373 -25.50 101.68 100.54
CA SER A 373 -25.67 101.41 101.97
C SER A 373 -25.47 102.66 102.85
N MET A 374 -24.56 103.56 102.46
CA MET A 374 -24.35 104.83 103.13
C MET A 374 -25.56 105.78 102.96
N ALA A 375 -26.18 105.76 101.77
CA ALA A 375 -27.40 106.50 101.48
C ALA A 375 -28.62 105.96 102.25
N GLU A 376 -28.77 104.64 102.37
CA GLU A 376 -29.80 104.02 103.23
C GLU A 376 -29.60 104.39 104.70
N SER A 377 -28.37 104.31 105.22
CA SER A 377 -28.05 104.70 106.59
C SER A 377 -28.31 106.19 106.88
N LEU A 378 -28.02 107.07 105.91
CA LEU A 378 -28.34 108.49 106.01
C LEU A 378 -29.85 108.72 105.97
N ASN A 379 -30.57 107.99 105.12
CA ASN A 379 -32.02 108.09 105.01
C ASN A 379 -32.72 107.64 106.31
N ASP A 380 -32.22 106.58 106.95
CA ASP A 380 -32.69 106.13 108.27
C ASP A 380 -32.42 107.18 109.35
N LYS A 381 -31.20 107.74 109.39
CA LYS A 381 -30.85 108.81 110.35
C LYS A 381 -31.68 110.08 110.14
N ILE A 382 -31.99 110.45 108.91
CA ILE A 382 -32.85 111.59 108.59
C ILE A 382 -34.29 111.30 109.02
N ASN A 383 -34.80 110.09 108.79
CA ASN A 383 -36.13 109.70 109.24
C ASN A 383 -36.24 109.68 110.78
N ASP A 384 -35.23 109.16 111.48
CA ASP A 384 -35.16 109.20 112.95
C ASP A 384 -35.13 110.65 113.47
N ALA A 385 -34.34 111.52 112.82
CA ALA A 385 -34.29 112.94 113.16
C ALA A 385 -35.62 113.65 112.91
N LEU A 386 -36.33 113.32 111.83
CA LEU A 386 -37.67 113.84 111.55
C LEU A 386 -38.71 113.36 112.57
N ILE A 387 -38.63 112.10 113.01
CA ILE A 387 -39.50 111.56 114.07
C ILE A 387 -39.22 112.28 115.39
N GLN A 388 -37.95 112.46 115.78
CA GLN A 388 -37.58 113.20 116.99
C GLN A 388 -38.02 114.67 116.93
N ASN A 389 -37.90 115.31 115.77
CA ASN A 389 -38.34 116.70 115.59
C ASN A 389 -39.87 116.82 115.68
N LYS A 390 -40.60 115.80 115.19
CA LYS A 390 -42.06 115.71 115.35
C LYS A 390 -42.47 115.51 116.80
N GLU A 391 -41.78 114.65 117.56
CA GLU A 391 -42.01 114.46 119.00
C GLU A 391 -41.70 115.71 119.82
N LEU A 392 -40.65 116.46 119.46
CA LEU A 392 -40.32 117.74 120.08
C LEU A 392 -41.37 118.82 119.75
N SER A 393 -41.87 118.85 118.50
CA SER A 393 -42.95 119.75 118.09
C SER A 393 -44.27 119.42 118.80
N ASP A 394 -44.62 118.14 118.94
CA ASP A 394 -45.84 117.70 119.63
C ASP A 394 -45.78 117.98 121.15
N LYS A 395 -44.58 117.95 121.75
CA LYS A 395 -44.36 118.39 123.14
C LYS A 395 -44.48 119.90 123.31
N LEU A 396 -44.10 120.68 122.29
CA LEU A 396 -44.18 122.13 122.31
C LEU A 396 -45.64 122.63 122.26
N ASP A 397 -46.50 121.97 121.48
CA ASP A 397 -47.91 122.34 121.35
C ASP A 397 -48.77 122.00 122.59
N GLN A 398 -48.29 121.10 123.47
CA GLN A 398 -49.01 120.67 124.68
C GLN A 398 -48.66 121.47 125.94
N MET A 399 -47.81 122.49 125.86
CA MET A 399 -47.37 123.26 127.03
C MET A 399 -48.20 124.53 127.26
N PRO A 400 -48.90 124.66 128.42
CA PRO A 400 -49.52 125.91 128.83
C PRO A 400 -48.46 126.95 129.24
N ALA A 401 -48.73 128.21 128.92
CA ALA A 401 -47.81 129.36 128.90
C ALA A 401 -47.31 129.88 130.28
N SER A 402 -47.09 129.01 131.28
CA SER A 402 -46.67 129.44 132.63
C SER A 402 -45.41 128.81 133.22
N ASP A 403 -44.72 127.90 132.54
CA ASP A 403 -43.51 127.24 133.09
C ASP A 403 -42.22 127.75 132.43
N GLY A 404 -41.58 128.73 133.07
CA GLY A 404 -40.31 129.31 132.60
C GLY A 404 -39.10 128.38 132.71
N GLU A 405 -39.12 127.36 133.57
CA GLU A 405 -37.98 126.43 133.76
C GLU A 405 -37.90 125.36 132.65
N THR A 406 -39.02 124.98 132.04
CA THR A 406 -39.04 123.95 130.97
C THR A 406 -38.66 124.53 129.61
N MET A 407 -38.90 125.83 129.38
CA MET A 407 -38.47 126.52 128.16
C MET A 407 -36.93 126.64 128.07
N GLU A 408 -36.23 126.73 129.21
CA GLU A 408 -34.77 126.80 129.26
C GLU A 408 -34.12 125.42 128.99
N GLY A 409 -34.76 124.34 129.46
CA GLY A 409 -34.38 122.97 129.12
C GLY A 409 -34.49 122.68 127.62
N LEU A 410 -35.62 123.02 126.99
CA LEU A 410 -35.82 122.86 125.54
C LEU A 410 -34.87 123.76 124.72
N LYS A 411 -34.55 124.98 125.17
CA LYS A 411 -33.53 125.81 124.54
C LYS A 411 -32.14 125.17 124.62
N SER A 412 -31.82 124.50 125.73
CA SER A 412 -30.55 123.81 125.89
C SER A 412 -30.43 122.57 124.99
N GLU A 413 -31.52 121.81 124.83
CA GLU A 413 -31.57 120.64 123.94
C GLU A 413 -31.58 121.04 122.47
N MET A 414 -32.28 122.12 122.10
CA MET A 414 -32.25 122.66 120.74
C MET A 414 -30.87 123.20 120.38
N ASN A 415 -30.19 123.91 121.29
CA ASN A 415 -28.79 124.32 121.11
C ASN A 415 -27.83 123.13 121.03
N SER A 416 -28.12 122.03 121.74
CA SER A 416 -27.34 120.78 121.66
C SER A 416 -27.53 120.08 120.31
N ALA A 417 -28.77 120.04 119.81
CA ALA A 417 -29.09 119.49 118.50
C ALA A 417 -28.47 120.33 117.37
N GLU A 418 -28.56 121.67 117.43
CA GLU A 418 -27.90 122.56 116.47
C GLU A 418 -26.38 122.38 116.47
N ARG A 419 -25.73 122.26 117.65
CA ARG A 419 -24.29 121.98 117.71
C ARG A 419 -23.92 120.62 117.13
N LYS A 420 -24.75 119.59 117.33
CA LYS A 420 -24.52 118.26 116.74
C LYS A 420 -24.70 118.26 115.22
N ILE A 421 -25.66 119.00 114.71
CA ILE A 421 -25.85 119.18 113.25
C ILE A 421 -24.69 119.99 112.65
N ALA A 422 -24.26 121.07 113.32
CA ALA A 422 -23.11 121.86 112.88
C ALA A 422 -21.81 121.05 112.86
N ALA A 423 -21.54 120.27 113.91
CA ALA A 423 -20.36 119.40 113.97
C ALA A 423 -20.39 118.27 112.91
N ALA A 424 -21.57 117.72 112.61
CA ALA A 424 -21.72 116.74 111.54
C ALA A 424 -21.47 117.35 110.15
N LEU A 425 -21.93 118.59 109.92
CA LEU A 425 -21.68 119.30 108.65
C LEU A 425 -20.20 119.67 108.46
N GLU A 426 -19.51 120.09 109.53
CA GLU A 426 -18.08 120.42 109.49
C GLU A 426 -17.23 119.16 109.23
N SER A 427 -17.55 118.04 109.89
CA SER A 427 -16.91 116.75 109.63
C SER A 427 -17.10 116.24 108.19
N ILE A 428 -18.27 116.47 107.58
CA ILE A 428 -18.53 116.09 106.18
C ILE A 428 -17.75 117.00 105.22
N SER A 429 -17.67 118.29 105.53
CA SER A 429 -16.95 119.27 104.70
C SER A 429 -15.45 118.98 104.66
N ASP A 430 -14.84 118.68 105.82
CA ASP A 430 -13.41 118.35 105.90
C ASP A 430 -13.08 117.04 105.16
N GLU A 431 -13.92 116.02 105.31
CA GLU A 431 -13.72 114.73 104.64
C GLU A 431 -13.91 114.85 103.11
N MET A 432 -14.84 115.70 102.64
CA MET A 432 -14.99 115.97 101.21
C MET A 432 -13.80 116.77 100.66
N MET A 433 -13.31 117.79 101.36
CA MET A 433 -12.16 118.58 100.91
C MET A 433 -10.89 117.73 100.83
N GLU A 434 -10.63 116.87 101.82
CA GLU A 434 -9.47 115.96 101.77
C GLU A 434 -9.56 114.96 100.60
N LYS A 435 -10.76 114.45 100.31
CA LYS A 435 -11.01 113.58 99.15
C LYS A 435 -10.84 114.32 97.81
N ILE A 436 -11.22 115.60 97.74
CA ILE A 436 -11.05 116.42 96.54
C ILE A 436 -9.56 116.72 96.31
N ASP A 437 -8.81 117.10 97.35
CA ASP A 437 -7.38 117.39 97.24
C ASP A 437 -6.57 116.14 96.81
N LYS A 438 -6.87 114.97 97.39
CA LYS A 438 -6.26 113.70 96.93
C LYS A 438 -6.57 113.40 95.46
N ARG A 439 -7.77 113.74 94.98
CA ARG A 439 -8.16 113.50 93.58
C ARG A 439 -7.48 114.46 92.62
N ILE A 440 -7.28 115.71 93.02
CA ILE A 440 -6.50 116.71 92.26
C ILE A 440 -5.04 116.27 92.15
N GLN A 441 -4.46 115.74 93.24
CA GLN A 441 -3.08 115.27 93.25
C GLN A 441 -2.87 114.08 92.29
N LEU A 442 -3.72 113.06 92.36
CA LEU A 442 -3.66 111.90 91.45
C LEU A 442 -3.87 112.30 89.98
N SER A 443 -4.80 113.23 89.71
CA SER A 443 -5.02 113.74 88.35
C SER A 443 -3.81 114.53 87.81
N SER A 444 -3.10 115.26 88.68
CA SER A 444 -1.87 115.96 88.29
C SER A 444 -0.72 114.99 87.96
N GLU A 445 -0.60 113.88 88.68
CA GLU A 445 0.43 112.87 88.41
C GLU A 445 0.16 112.12 87.10
N GLU A 446 -1.11 111.81 86.82
CA GLU A 446 -1.54 111.15 85.58
C GLU A 446 -1.32 112.04 84.35
N THR A 447 -1.61 113.34 84.46
CA THR A 447 -1.32 114.30 83.38
C THR A 447 0.18 114.47 83.12
N HIS A 448 1.03 114.42 84.16
CA HIS A 448 2.48 114.42 83.98
C HIS A 448 3.01 113.12 83.37
N ARG A 449 2.44 111.97 83.72
CA ARG A 449 2.80 110.68 83.12
C ARG A 449 2.46 110.66 81.62
N LEU A 450 1.24 111.05 81.26
CA LEU A 450 0.79 111.11 79.87
C LEU A 450 1.63 112.09 79.04
N ARG A 451 2.07 113.21 79.62
CA ARG A 451 2.96 114.16 78.93
C ARG A 451 4.33 113.55 78.60
N ARG A 452 4.89 112.70 79.47
CA ARG A 452 6.16 111.99 79.17
C ARG A 452 5.97 110.94 78.09
N GLU A 453 4.88 110.19 78.12
CA GLU A 453 4.57 109.18 77.08
C GLU A 453 4.37 109.84 75.70
N MET A 454 3.77 111.03 75.65
CA MET A 454 3.65 111.83 74.43
C MET A 454 5.02 112.30 73.89
N GLU A 455 5.92 112.80 74.73
CA GLU A 455 7.28 113.19 74.30
C GLU A 455 8.08 112.00 73.75
N ASP A 456 7.94 110.82 74.37
CA ASP A 456 8.60 109.60 73.93
C ASP A 456 8.06 109.12 72.57
N LEU A 457 6.75 109.22 72.35
CA LEU A 457 6.12 108.92 71.06
C LEU A 457 6.55 109.89 69.96
N GLU A 458 6.63 111.19 70.24
CA GLU A 458 7.13 112.19 69.28
C GLU A 458 8.58 111.90 68.85
N SER A 459 9.44 111.48 69.79
CA SER A 459 10.82 111.10 69.49
C SER A 459 10.91 109.88 68.54
N ARG A 460 10.05 108.86 68.76
CA ARG A 460 9.98 107.65 67.92
C ARG A 460 9.45 107.96 66.52
N LEU A 461 8.43 108.82 66.43
CA LEU A 461 7.87 109.26 65.15
C LEU A 461 8.88 110.05 64.32
N LYS A 462 9.64 110.94 64.95
CA LYS A 462 10.70 111.72 64.28
C LYS A 462 11.78 110.80 63.70
N LYS A 463 12.20 109.78 64.47
CA LYS A 463 13.17 108.77 64.02
C LYS A 463 12.67 107.96 62.81
N GLN A 464 11.40 107.55 62.82
CA GLN A 464 10.80 106.84 61.68
C GLN A 464 10.66 107.71 60.43
N SER A 465 10.32 108.99 60.59
CA SER A 465 10.24 109.94 59.48
C SER A 465 11.61 110.12 58.78
N ASP A 466 12.69 110.21 59.55
CA ASP A 466 14.05 110.34 59.02
C ASP A 466 14.50 109.06 58.27
N GLU A 467 14.15 107.87 58.78
CA GLU A 467 14.41 106.58 58.10
C GLU A 467 13.64 106.45 56.77
N ILE A 468 12.39 106.92 56.72
CA ILE A 468 11.58 106.93 55.49
C ILE A 468 12.18 107.90 54.45
N LEU A 469 12.62 109.09 54.87
CA LEU A 469 13.29 110.05 53.98
C LEU A 469 14.61 109.49 53.42
N ALA A 470 15.38 108.75 54.23
CA ALA A 470 16.58 108.06 53.77
C ALA A 470 16.26 106.98 52.70
N ALA A 471 15.19 106.20 52.89
CA ALA A 471 14.76 105.17 51.95
C ALA A 471 14.21 105.72 50.62
N ILE A 472 13.59 106.91 50.62
CA ILE A 472 13.12 107.56 49.39
C ILE A 472 14.29 108.08 48.53
N SER A 473 15.41 108.43 49.15
CA SER A 473 16.63 108.90 48.47
C SER A 473 17.29 107.85 47.57
N THR A 474 17.10 106.55 47.86
CA THR A 474 17.78 105.44 47.18
C THR A 474 17.01 104.88 45.97
N LEU A 475 15.76 105.32 45.73
CA LEU A 475 14.85 104.73 44.72
C LEU A 475 14.59 105.60 43.47
N ARG A 476 15.54 106.44 43.02
CA ARG A 476 15.37 107.27 41.81
C ARG A 476 16.09 106.70 40.56
N PRO A 477 15.39 106.35 39.46
CA PRO A 477 15.96 105.63 38.31
C PRO A 477 16.49 106.54 37.18
N LYS A 478 17.47 106.05 36.41
CA LYS A 478 17.90 106.61 35.11
C LYS A 478 17.36 105.76 33.96
N ALA A 479 16.59 106.38 33.07
CA ALA A 479 16.10 105.82 31.81
C ALA A 479 16.84 106.44 30.61
N VAL A 480 17.06 105.67 29.53
CA VAL A 480 17.27 106.22 28.18
C VAL A 480 16.53 105.40 27.12
N ARG A 481 15.84 106.12 26.24
CA ARG A 481 14.87 105.75 25.18
C ARG A 481 15.52 105.29 23.87
N LYS A 482 14.74 104.64 23.00
CA LYS A 482 14.40 104.94 21.55
C LYS A 482 14.00 103.60 20.87
N LYS A 483 13.15 103.45 19.84
CA LYS A 483 12.18 104.25 19.04
C LYS A 483 11.33 103.24 18.20
N ARG A 484 10.14 103.67 17.78
CA ARG A 484 9.06 103.01 16.99
C ARG A 484 9.46 102.48 15.59
N LYS A 485 8.68 101.51 15.05
CA LYS A 485 7.91 101.56 13.76
C LYS A 485 7.16 100.21 13.44
N THR A 486 5.81 100.18 13.49
CA THR A 486 4.80 99.99 12.38
C THR A 486 4.74 98.58 11.72
N ALA A 487 3.79 97.68 12.06
CA ALA A 487 2.41 97.47 11.51
C ALA A 487 2.36 96.63 10.19
N PRO A 488 1.27 95.94 9.74
CA PRO A 488 -0.02 95.58 10.38
C PRO A 488 -0.57 94.12 10.11
N ARG A 489 -1.66 93.75 10.80
CA ARG A 489 -2.88 93.03 10.31
C ARG A 489 -2.79 91.65 9.59
N LYS A 490 -3.44 90.62 10.17
CA LYS A 490 -4.83 90.14 9.85
C LYS A 490 -5.10 88.69 10.32
N ASN A 491 -6.19 88.57 11.09
CA ASN A 491 -7.26 87.56 11.02
C ASN A 491 -6.96 86.05 11.00
N ARG A 492 -7.44 85.33 12.01
CA ARG A 492 -8.25 84.09 11.88
C ARG A 492 -8.85 83.70 13.24
N LYS A 493 -10.10 84.08 13.51
CA LYS A 493 -11.33 83.27 13.37
C LYS A 493 -11.29 81.91 14.09
N LYS A 494 -12.04 81.87 15.19
CA LYS A 494 -12.78 80.71 15.72
C LYS A 494 -13.48 79.95 14.58
N SER A 495 -13.42 78.63 14.59
CA SER A 495 -14.61 77.80 14.34
C SER A 495 -14.42 76.38 14.86
N THR A 496 -15.05 76.13 16.00
CA THR A 496 -15.61 74.86 16.39
C THR A 496 -16.48 74.28 15.27
N ARG A 497 -16.20 73.05 14.83
CA ARG A 497 -17.24 72.20 14.22
C ARG A 497 -16.94 70.72 14.43
N ARG A 498 -17.44 70.20 15.55
CA ARG A 498 -17.82 68.79 15.74
C ARG A 498 -18.56 68.31 14.49
N ARG A 499 -18.05 67.26 13.84
CA ARG A 499 -18.77 66.50 12.83
C ARG A 499 -18.75 65.02 13.18
N ARG A 500 -19.89 64.61 13.76
CA ARG A 500 -20.60 63.33 13.60
C ARG A 500 -19.75 62.11 13.24
N ALA A 501 -19.50 61.29 14.27
CA ALA A 501 -19.23 59.87 14.12
C ALA A 501 -20.43 59.19 13.41
N ARG A 502 -20.23 58.76 12.17
CA ARG A 502 -21.06 57.75 11.52
C ARG A 502 -20.41 56.40 11.80
N ARG A 503 -21.13 55.54 12.53
CA ARG A 503 -20.84 54.11 12.66
C ARG A 503 -20.77 53.51 11.25
N ALA A 504 -19.56 53.22 10.78
CA ALA A 504 -19.35 52.34 9.66
C ALA A 504 -19.50 50.90 10.18
N THR A 505 -20.64 50.27 9.91
CA THR A 505 -20.77 48.82 9.95
C THR A 505 -19.73 48.23 9.00
N ARG A 506 -18.70 47.59 9.57
CA ARG A 506 -17.68 46.84 8.83
C ARG A 506 -18.40 45.91 7.85
N ARG A 507 -18.31 46.21 6.56
CA ARG A 507 -18.65 45.26 5.51
C ARG A 507 -17.69 44.10 5.66
N VAL A 508 -18.20 42.98 6.17
CA VAL A 508 -17.48 41.70 6.18
C VAL A 508 -17.08 41.41 4.73
N PRO A 509 -15.81 41.10 4.44
CA PRO A 509 -15.38 40.79 3.09
C PRO A 509 -16.27 39.68 2.53
N ARG A 510 -16.83 39.91 1.34
CA ARG A 510 -17.60 38.90 0.61
C ARG A 510 -16.60 37.82 0.21
N VAL A 511 -16.49 36.77 1.02
CA VAL A 511 -15.72 35.58 0.67
C VAL A 511 -16.44 34.91 -0.49
N ASN A 512 -15.69 34.70 -1.58
CA ASN A 512 -16.18 34.06 -2.80
C ASN A 512 -16.67 32.65 -2.48
N ASN A 513 -17.70 32.22 -3.21
CA ASN A 513 -18.38 30.95 -2.97
C ASN A 513 -17.44 29.75 -3.16
N GLU A 514 -16.45 29.83 -4.05
CA GLU A 514 -15.41 28.81 -4.23
C GLU A 514 -14.47 28.71 -3.02
N THR A 515 -14.09 29.84 -2.42
CA THR A 515 -13.27 29.84 -1.21
C THR A 515 -14.01 29.20 -0.03
N LEU A 516 -15.34 29.37 0.02
CA LEU A 516 -16.18 28.70 1.02
C LEU A 516 -16.30 27.19 0.74
N ASP A 517 -16.40 26.78 -0.53
CA ASP A 517 -16.42 25.37 -0.90
C ASP A 517 -15.12 24.66 -0.50
N ILE A 518 -13.96 25.25 -0.84
CA ILE A 518 -12.65 24.71 -0.49
C ILE A 518 -12.52 24.59 1.03
N LEU A 519 -12.92 25.63 1.77
CA LEU A 519 -12.89 25.60 3.23
C LEU A 519 -13.77 24.48 3.80
N ILE A 520 -15.00 24.34 3.29
CA ILE A 520 -15.95 23.30 3.70
C ILE A 520 -15.38 21.90 3.41
N VAL A 521 -14.89 21.65 2.19
CA VAL A 521 -14.35 20.35 1.79
C VAL A 521 -13.11 20.00 2.61
N ASN A 522 -12.18 20.95 2.81
CA ASN A 522 -11.00 20.72 3.63
C ASN A 522 -11.36 20.41 5.10
N THR A 523 -12.36 21.09 5.67
CA THR A 523 -12.83 20.76 7.03
C THR A 523 -13.50 19.38 7.11
N LEU A 524 -14.21 18.97 6.06
CA LEU A 524 -14.86 17.65 5.97
C LEU A 524 -13.90 16.52 5.63
N ASN A 525 -12.74 16.83 5.06
CA ASN A 525 -11.69 15.86 4.76
C ASN A 525 -10.97 15.35 6.02
N ALA A 526 -11.11 16.06 7.14
CA ALA A 526 -10.52 15.67 8.43
C ALA A 526 -11.46 14.77 9.26
N ALA A 527 -12.78 14.95 9.16
CA ALA A 527 -13.76 14.17 9.91
C ALA A 527 -15.19 14.34 9.38
N SER A 528 -16.04 13.33 9.59
CA SER A 528 -17.49 13.46 9.41
C SER A 528 -18.08 14.44 10.42
N MET A 529 -18.74 15.52 9.97
CA MET A 529 -19.23 16.58 10.85
C MET A 529 -20.72 16.87 10.67
N SER A 530 -21.39 17.19 11.78
CA SER A 530 -22.76 17.73 11.74
C SER A 530 -22.75 19.20 11.30
N ILE A 531 -23.91 19.71 10.88
CA ILE A 531 -24.01 21.10 10.41
C ILE A 531 -23.66 22.14 11.49
N ALA A 532 -23.95 21.83 12.76
CA ALA A 532 -23.62 22.68 13.89
C ALA A 532 -22.10 22.75 14.10
N GLN A 533 -21.42 21.60 14.04
CA GLN A 533 -19.96 21.52 14.12
C GLN A 533 -19.28 22.24 12.95
N LEU A 534 -19.81 22.07 11.72
CA LEU A 534 -19.26 22.75 10.54
C LEU A 534 -19.37 24.27 10.62
N ARG A 535 -20.50 24.78 11.15
CA ARG A 535 -20.71 26.21 11.37
C ARG A 535 -19.71 26.76 12.39
N GLU A 536 -19.46 26.01 13.47
CA GLU A 536 -18.55 26.43 14.51
C GLU A 536 -17.10 26.47 14.01
N THR A 537 -16.67 25.47 13.24
CA THR A 537 -15.31 25.40 12.69
C THR A 537 -15.04 26.40 11.58
N THR A 538 -15.98 26.58 10.66
CA THR A 538 -15.80 27.47 9.49
C THR A 538 -16.19 28.93 9.76
N LYS A 539 -16.93 29.19 10.85
CA LYS A 539 -17.57 30.48 11.16
C LYS A 539 -18.51 30.99 10.06
N ILE A 540 -19.02 30.09 9.21
CA ILE A 540 -20.00 30.40 8.15
C ILE A 540 -21.42 30.30 8.73
N GLY A 541 -22.29 31.25 8.38
CA GLY A 541 -23.69 31.21 8.80
C GLY A 541 -24.42 29.97 8.25
N GLU A 542 -25.25 29.34 9.09
CA GLU A 542 -25.89 28.05 8.80
C GLU A 542 -26.65 28.02 7.46
N LYS A 543 -27.40 29.08 7.15
CA LYS A 543 -28.14 29.20 5.88
C LYS A 543 -27.20 29.08 4.67
N LYS A 544 -26.09 29.82 4.69
CA LYS A 544 -25.11 29.81 3.60
C LYS A 544 -24.39 28.46 3.53
N LEU A 545 -24.14 27.84 4.67
CA LEU A 545 -23.51 26.53 4.77
C LEU A 545 -24.40 25.41 4.19
N ARG A 546 -25.73 25.46 4.42
CA ARG A 546 -26.71 24.57 3.75
C ARG A 546 -26.69 24.74 2.24
N GLU A 547 -26.79 25.98 1.76
CA GLU A 547 -26.77 26.29 0.33
C GLU A 547 -25.50 25.79 -0.37
N ARG A 548 -24.33 25.89 0.28
CA ARG A 548 -23.06 25.37 -0.27
C ARG A 548 -22.95 23.85 -0.19
N LEU A 549 -23.39 23.23 0.91
CA LEU A 549 -23.39 21.77 1.03
C LEU A 549 -24.32 21.12 -0.01
N ASP A 550 -25.48 21.71 -0.28
CA ASP A 550 -26.37 21.24 -1.35
C ASP A 550 -25.68 21.30 -2.72
N ALA A 551 -24.99 22.40 -3.03
CA ALA A 551 -24.21 22.53 -4.26
C ALA A 551 -23.06 21.51 -4.37
N LEU A 552 -22.38 21.21 -3.26
CA LEU A 552 -21.29 20.23 -3.20
C LEU A 552 -21.79 18.77 -3.28
N MET A 553 -22.98 18.48 -2.76
CA MET A 553 -23.63 17.18 -2.92
C MET A 553 -24.04 16.94 -4.37
N VAL A 554 -24.59 17.96 -5.05
CA VAL A 554 -24.93 17.87 -6.49
C VAL A 554 -23.68 17.61 -7.34
N ARG A 555 -22.51 18.13 -6.92
CA ARG A 555 -21.22 17.89 -7.58
C ARG A 555 -20.55 16.56 -7.21
N GLY A 556 -21.11 15.77 -6.29
CA GLY A 556 -20.50 14.52 -5.83
C GLY A 556 -19.19 14.72 -5.05
N VAL A 557 -19.03 15.86 -4.38
CA VAL A 557 -17.82 16.14 -3.57
C VAL A 557 -18.06 15.83 -2.10
N VAL A 558 -19.30 16.01 -1.63
CA VAL A 558 -19.72 15.77 -0.26
C VAL A 558 -20.91 14.82 -0.27
N VAL A 559 -20.91 13.86 0.66
CA VAL A 559 -22.02 12.92 0.86
C VAL A 559 -22.68 13.20 2.20
N ARG A 560 -24.01 13.07 2.23
CA ARG A 560 -24.82 13.17 3.44
C ARG A 560 -24.99 11.78 4.06
N GLU A 561 -24.46 11.59 5.26
CA GLU A 561 -24.55 10.35 6.02
C GLU A 561 -25.55 10.52 7.18
N LYS A 562 -26.55 9.64 7.27
CA LYS A 562 -27.48 9.63 8.42
C LYS A 562 -26.97 8.65 9.47
N ARG A 563 -26.63 9.16 10.67
CA ARG A 563 -26.28 8.35 11.84
C ARG A 563 -27.33 8.57 12.93
N GLY A 564 -28.29 7.64 13.00
CA GLY A 564 -29.46 7.77 13.87
C GLY A 564 -30.38 8.92 13.46
N ARG A 565 -30.74 9.81 14.41
CA ARG A 565 -31.54 11.03 14.14
C ARG A 565 -30.72 12.20 13.60
N SER A 566 -29.39 12.08 13.58
CA SER A 566 -28.48 13.14 13.22
C SER A 566 -27.94 12.97 11.81
N VAL A 567 -27.69 14.11 11.16
CA VAL A 567 -27.17 14.18 9.79
C VAL A 567 -25.74 14.68 9.84
N PHE A 568 -24.84 13.91 9.24
CA PHE A 568 -23.44 14.23 9.08
C PHE A 568 -23.12 14.43 7.59
N TYR A 569 -22.07 15.19 7.33
CA TYR A 569 -21.53 15.41 6.00
C TYR A 569 -20.09 14.88 5.99
N VAL A 570 -19.68 14.26 4.87
CA VAL A 570 -18.36 13.66 4.70
C VAL A 570 -17.84 13.99 3.31
N SER A 571 -16.54 14.29 3.19
CA SER A 571 -15.89 14.47 1.89
C SER A 571 -15.74 13.11 1.18
N GLN A 572 -16.12 13.03 -0.09
CA GLN A 572 -16.09 11.77 -0.86
C GLN A 572 -14.66 11.40 -1.31
N ALA A 573 -13.70 12.33 -1.19
CA ALA A 573 -12.29 12.13 -1.57
C ALA A 573 -11.54 11.05 -0.76
N GLN A 574 -12.12 10.55 0.33
CA GLN A 574 -11.52 9.50 1.19
C GLN A 574 -12.27 8.18 1.20
N GLN A 575 -13.41 8.05 0.51
CA GLN A 575 -14.03 6.74 0.36
C GLN A 575 -13.24 5.98 -0.71
N SER A 576 -12.31 5.12 -0.25
CA SER A 576 -11.81 4.02 -1.06
C SER A 576 -13.01 3.32 -1.67
N MET A 577 -13.08 3.32 -3.00
CA MET A 577 -14.11 2.63 -3.76
C MET A 577 -14.34 1.25 -3.14
N PRO A 578 -15.59 0.84 -2.87
CA PRO A 578 -15.84 -0.51 -2.40
C PRO A 578 -15.25 -1.47 -3.43
N THR A 579 -14.27 -2.25 -3.02
CA THR A 579 -13.74 -3.38 -3.79
C THR A 579 -14.87 -4.40 -3.90
N GLY A 580 -15.68 -4.25 -4.94
CA GLY A 580 -16.61 -5.26 -5.41
C GLY A 580 -15.89 -6.24 -6.31
#